data_AF-A0A7E6EUG4-F1
#
_entry.id   AF-A0A7E6EUG4-F1
#
_cell.length_a   1.000
_cell.length_b   1.000
_cell.length_c   1.000
_cell.angle_alpha   90.00
_cell.angle_beta   90.00
_cell.angle_gamma   90.00
#
_symmetry.space_group_name_H-M   'P 1'
#
loop_
_entity.id
_entity.type
_entity.pdbx_description
1 polymer ?
#
loop_
_entity_poly.entity_id
_entity_poly.type
_entity_poly.pdbx_seq_one_letter_code
_entity_poly.pdbx_strand_id
1 'polypeptide(L)'
;MVMDIKFFCLLVILYSTSGSNSFKIIQNETAWLGESLVLQTEEIPNLKRPAVWKYNNYKYECDRTCATGAYTVTQDGNISTLTIKNVSWEFSKWSFNDDDLRVAHLKLDIKVKPTIEIMNETDCKYNVTAKCSLPVTRIECYLGKALQPFISNKTETCPDGKTYTSSATLEPPSGNLKCSFTIDSIFSAERTTEVNSAETDRHYHNIVY
;
A
#
# COMPACT_ATOMS: atom_id res chain seq x y z
N MET A 1 16.79 33.63 53.46
CA MET A 1 15.84 33.83 52.34
C MET A 1 15.73 32.49 51.63
N VAL A 2 14.76 31.67 52.04
CA VAL A 2 14.64 30.28 51.57
C VAL A 2 13.77 30.30 50.33
N MET A 3 14.38 30.09 49.17
CA MET A 3 13.65 29.98 47.90
C MET A 3 12.92 28.63 47.90
N ASP A 4 11.58 28.71 47.89
CA ASP A 4 10.69 27.56 48.04
C ASP A 4 10.86 26.57 46.87
N ILE A 5 11.07 25.28 47.19
CA ILE A 5 11.24 24.18 46.21
C ILE A 5 10.07 24.14 45.21
N LYS A 6 8.88 24.58 45.63
CA LYS A 6 7.70 24.67 44.75
C LYS A 6 7.87 25.69 43.62
N PHE A 7 8.61 26.77 43.87
CA PHE A 7 8.87 27.81 42.89
C PHE A 7 9.86 27.35 41.82
N PHE A 8 10.82 26.50 42.20
CA PHE A 8 11.79 25.92 41.27
C PHE A 8 11.13 24.91 40.31
N CYS A 9 10.18 24.11 40.78
CA CYS A 9 9.41 23.19 39.92
C CYS A 9 8.53 23.92 38.90
N LEU A 10 7.90 25.04 39.27
CA LEU A 10 7.07 25.84 38.36
C LEU A 10 7.89 26.49 37.23
N LEU A 11 9.10 26.95 37.53
CA LEU A 11 10.04 27.46 36.53
C LEU A 11 10.48 26.37 35.55
N VAL A 12 10.81 25.16 36.02
CA VAL A 12 11.19 24.04 35.14
C VAL A 12 10.03 23.63 34.22
N ILE A 13 8.79 23.62 34.71
CA ILE A 13 7.62 23.27 33.90
C ILE A 13 7.34 24.37 32.84
N LEU A 14 7.50 25.65 33.18
CA LEU A 14 7.35 26.76 32.23
C LEU A 14 8.41 26.74 31.13
N TYR A 15 9.68 26.41 31.45
CA TYR A 15 10.74 26.23 30.44
C TYR A 15 10.60 24.93 29.63
N SER A 16 9.79 23.97 30.07
CA SER A 16 9.52 22.72 29.33
C SER A 16 8.42 22.85 28.27
N THR A 17 7.79 24.02 28.17
CA THR A 17 6.79 24.33 27.13
C THR A 17 7.36 25.16 25.99
N SER A 18 8.68 25.05 25.72
CA SER A 18 9.18 25.34 24.38
C SER A 18 8.46 24.38 23.43
N GLY A 19 7.44 24.89 22.74
CA GLY A 19 6.66 24.12 21.77
C GLY A 19 7.64 23.31 20.93
N SER A 20 7.54 21.98 20.98
CA SER A 20 8.22 21.19 19.98
C SER A 20 7.66 21.69 18.66
N ASN A 21 8.53 22.24 17.81
CA ASN A 21 8.18 22.51 16.42
C ASN A 21 8.01 21.14 15.76
N SER A 22 6.92 20.45 16.09
CA SER A 22 6.60 19.13 15.58
C SER A 22 6.02 19.34 14.20
N PHE A 23 6.78 18.95 13.19
CA PHE A 23 6.30 18.90 11.82
C PHE A 23 6.15 17.44 11.39
N LYS A 24 5.49 17.23 10.26
CA LYS A 24 5.18 15.89 9.75
C LYS A 24 5.87 15.64 8.43
N ILE A 25 6.10 14.35 8.18
CA ILE A 25 6.36 13.84 6.84
C ILE A 25 5.02 13.40 6.27
N ILE A 26 4.71 13.89 5.08
CA ILE A 26 3.50 13.62 4.32
C ILE A 26 3.82 12.54 3.27
N GLN A 27 2.96 11.53 3.23
CA GLN A 27 2.90 10.51 2.19
C GLN A 27 1.67 10.81 1.34
N ASN A 28 1.85 11.48 0.19
CA ASN A 28 0.72 11.92 -0.64
C ASN A 28 0.06 10.76 -1.41
N GLU A 29 0.80 9.70 -1.69
CA GLU A 29 0.37 8.59 -2.53
C GLU A 29 0.44 7.25 -1.79
N THR A 30 -0.24 6.24 -2.33
CA THR A 30 -0.14 4.88 -1.81
C THR A 30 1.28 4.33 -2.01
N ALA A 31 1.91 3.85 -0.94
CA ALA A 31 3.22 3.24 -0.99
C ALA A 31 3.12 1.80 -1.52
N TRP A 32 3.16 1.60 -2.84
CA TRP A 32 3.17 0.27 -3.44
C TRP A 32 4.55 -0.38 -3.36
N LEU A 33 4.62 -1.59 -2.83
CA LEU A 33 5.86 -2.38 -2.78
C LEU A 33 6.42 -2.56 -4.20
N GLY A 34 7.72 -2.29 -4.39
CA GLY A 34 8.36 -2.37 -5.70
C GLY A 34 8.29 -1.09 -6.54
N GLU A 35 7.42 -0.14 -6.19
CA GLU A 35 7.20 1.09 -6.96
C GLU A 35 7.92 2.30 -6.35
N SER A 36 7.89 3.41 -7.08
CA SER A 36 8.42 4.67 -6.59
C SER A 36 7.43 5.37 -5.67
N LEU A 37 7.94 6.09 -4.67
CA LEU A 37 7.16 6.87 -3.72
C LEU A 37 7.84 8.22 -3.47
N VAL A 38 7.04 9.28 -3.38
CA VAL A 38 7.50 10.60 -2.98
C VAL A 38 6.99 10.90 -1.56
N LEU A 39 7.93 11.25 -0.69
CA LEU A 39 7.67 11.79 0.65
C LEU A 39 8.03 13.26 0.67
N GLN A 40 7.27 14.06 1.39
CA GLN A 40 7.57 15.48 1.60
C GLN A 40 7.45 15.83 3.06
N THR A 41 8.24 16.78 3.53
CA THR A 41 7.89 17.46 4.78
C THR A 41 6.66 18.34 4.54
N GLU A 42 5.87 18.60 5.57
CA GLU A 42 5.06 19.82 5.56
C GLU A 42 5.96 21.06 5.43
N GLU A 43 5.36 22.23 5.21
CA GLU A 43 6.13 23.47 5.15
C GLU A 43 6.76 23.76 6.52
N ILE A 44 8.08 23.82 6.57
CA ILE A 44 8.85 24.12 7.78
C ILE A 44 9.40 25.55 7.66
N PRO A 45 8.84 26.53 8.39
CA PRO A 45 9.30 27.91 8.29
C PRO A 45 10.79 28.04 8.59
N ASN A 46 11.50 28.73 7.69
CA ASN A 46 12.95 28.92 7.76
C ASN A 46 13.69 27.57 7.86
N LEU A 47 13.35 26.61 6.99
CA LEU A 47 14.01 25.31 6.95
C LEU A 47 15.51 25.47 6.74
N LYS A 48 16.31 25.05 7.73
CA LYS A 48 17.77 25.13 7.63
C LYS A 48 18.35 23.91 6.94
N ARG A 49 19.53 24.10 6.36
CA ARG A 49 20.32 23.04 5.74
C ARG A 49 21.46 22.62 6.68
N PRO A 50 21.86 21.33 6.70
CA PRO A 50 21.38 20.25 5.83
C PRO A 50 19.96 19.79 6.16
N ALA A 51 19.16 19.55 5.12
CA ALA A 51 17.92 18.78 5.22
C ALA A 51 18.26 17.29 5.10
N VAL A 52 18.00 16.51 6.14
CA VAL A 52 18.49 15.13 6.26
C VAL A 52 17.34 14.14 6.39
N TRP A 53 17.24 13.24 5.42
CA TRP A 53 16.38 12.06 5.48
C TRP A 53 17.17 10.86 5.98
N LYS A 54 16.60 10.09 6.89
CA LYS A 54 17.25 8.91 7.47
C LYS A 54 16.36 7.70 7.44
N TYR A 55 17.01 6.57 7.23
CA TYR A 55 16.48 5.25 7.45
C TYR A 55 17.57 4.45 8.19
N ASN A 56 17.27 3.95 9.40
CA ASN A 56 18.27 3.33 10.28
C ASN A 56 19.56 4.18 10.37
N ASN A 57 20.69 3.65 9.92
CA ASN A 57 21.99 4.32 9.92
C ASN A 57 22.31 5.03 8.59
N TYR A 58 21.46 4.89 7.58
CA TYR A 58 21.62 5.54 6.28
C TYR A 58 21.10 6.97 6.35
N LYS A 59 21.85 7.88 5.73
CA LYS A 59 21.54 9.31 5.66
C LYS A 59 21.55 9.77 4.21
N TYR A 60 20.55 10.55 3.83
CA TYR A 60 20.41 11.17 2.53
C TYR A 60 20.17 12.66 2.75
N GLU A 61 21.15 13.47 2.37
CA GLU A 61 21.23 14.87 2.78
C GLU A 61 21.09 15.81 1.58
N CYS A 62 20.61 17.02 1.83
CA CYS A 62 20.61 18.14 0.89
C CYS A 62 21.10 19.38 1.63
N ASP A 63 22.36 19.73 1.37
CA ASP A 63 23.01 20.95 1.87
C ASP A 63 23.41 21.83 0.67
N ARG A 64 24.66 21.69 0.22
CA ARG A 64 25.16 22.29 -1.03
C ARG A 64 24.85 21.41 -2.23
N THR A 65 25.02 20.10 -2.06
CA THR A 65 24.71 19.07 -3.05
C THR A 65 23.72 18.10 -2.42
N CYS A 66 22.70 17.70 -3.16
CA CYS A 66 21.65 16.84 -2.66
C CYS A 66 21.88 15.39 -3.08
N ALA A 67 21.46 14.45 -2.23
CA ALA A 67 21.58 13.04 -2.49
C ALA A 67 20.80 12.66 -3.76
N THR A 68 21.38 11.80 -4.59
CA THR A 68 20.77 11.30 -5.83
C THR A 68 20.91 9.78 -5.92
N GLY A 69 20.15 9.14 -6.80
CA GLY A 69 20.24 7.70 -7.05
C GLY A 69 18.92 6.97 -6.78
N ALA A 70 18.96 5.91 -5.97
CA ALA A 70 17.77 5.17 -5.54
C ALA A 70 16.90 5.97 -4.55
N TYR A 71 17.56 6.86 -3.81
CA TYR A 71 16.98 7.80 -2.86
C TYR A 71 17.46 9.19 -3.26
N THR A 72 16.53 10.01 -3.77
CA THR A 72 16.86 11.36 -4.26
C THR A 72 16.23 12.39 -3.34
N VAL A 73 17.03 13.34 -2.86
CA VAL A 73 16.56 14.43 -2.02
C VAL A 73 16.54 15.71 -2.85
N THR A 74 15.44 16.44 -2.77
CA THR A 74 15.35 17.81 -3.28
C THR A 74 14.86 18.73 -2.17
N GLN A 75 15.16 20.01 -2.30
CA GLN A 75 14.70 21.03 -1.37
C GLN A 75 14.28 22.27 -2.14
N ASP A 76 13.07 22.73 -1.86
CA ASP A 76 12.50 23.95 -2.41
C ASP A 76 12.00 24.82 -1.25
N GLY A 77 12.73 25.91 -0.99
CA GLY A 77 12.50 26.78 0.15
C GLY A 77 12.37 26.03 1.48
N ASN A 78 11.15 26.09 2.04
CA ASN A 78 10.75 25.52 3.34
C ASN A 78 10.32 24.05 3.28
N ILE A 79 10.41 23.39 2.11
CA ILE A 79 9.97 22.02 1.91
C ILE A 79 11.15 21.15 1.46
N SER A 80 11.32 19.99 2.10
CA SER A 80 12.21 18.94 1.62
C SER A 80 11.40 17.77 1.07
N THR A 81 11.89 17.18 -0.02
CA THR A 81 11.28 16.03 -0.69
C THR A 81 12.27 14.88 -0.76
N LEU A 82 11.81 13.66 -0.49
CA LEU A 82 12.53 12.43 -0.72
C LEU A 82 11.78 11.57 -1.74
N THR A 83 12.44 11.25 -2.85
CA THR A 83 11.96 10.26 -3.82
C THR A 83 12.65 8.92 -3.58
N ILE A 84 11.86 7.88 -3.32
CA ILE A 84 12.27 6.48 -3.15
C ILE A 84 11.91 5.75 -4.44
N LYS A 85 12.87 5.17 -5.16
CA LYS A 85 12.57 4.52 -6.46
C LYS A 85 11.91 3.14 -6.36
N ASN A 86 12.23 2.40 -5.29
CA ASN A 86 11.77 1.03 -5.08
C ASN A 86 11.44 0.85 -3.60
N VAL A 87 10.16 1.02 -3.25
CA VAL A 87 9.67 0.84 -1.89
C VAL A 87 9.85 -0.60 -1.46
N SER A 88 10.41 -0.79 -0.26
CA SER A 88 10.58 -2.11 0.35
C SER A 88 10.16 -2.09 1.82
N TRP A 89 9.80 -3.26 2.34
CA TRP A 89 9.47 -3.44 3.76
C TRP A 89 10.62 -3.11 4.70
N GLU A 90 11.86 -3.36 4.25
CA GLU A 90 13.07 -3.01 4.99
C GLU A 90 13.08 -1.49 5.22
N PHE A 91 12.88 -0.69 4.15
CA PHE A 91 12.91 0.77 4.17
C PHE A 91 11.57 1.43 4.55
N SER A 92 10.87 0.87 5.54
CA SER A 92 9.51 1.31 5.93
C SER A 92 9.46 2.40 7.01
N LYS A 93 10.57 2.75 7.66
CA LYS A 93 10.61 3.75 8.73
C LYS A 93 11.58 4.88 8.39
N TRP A 94 11.04 6.05 8.14
CA TRP A 94 11.82 7.23 7.78
C TRP A 94 11.81 8.25 8.92
N SER A 95 12.90 8.99 9.04
CA SER A 95 12.92 10.23 9.78
C SER A 95 13.49 11.35 8.94
N PHE A 96 13.13 12.56 9.32
CA PHE A 96 13.68 13.77 8.76
C PHE A 96 14.20 14.64 9.90
N ASN A 97 15.35 15.29 9.69
CA ASN A 97 15.77 16.39 10.55
C ASN A 97 16.49 17.47 9.76
N ASP A 98 16.50 18.67 10.32
CA ASP A 98 17.28 19.79 9.81
C ASP A 98 18.37 20.21 10.79
N ASP A 99 19.06 21.32 10.49
CA ASP A 99 20.16 21.86 11.31
C ASP A 99 19.67 22.52 12.62
N ASP A 100 18.41 22.96 12.67
CA ASP A 100 17.75 23.42 13.91
C ASP A 100 17.31 22.26 14.82
N LEU A 101 17.76 21.03 14.52
CA LEU A 101 17.46 19.80 15.26
C LEU A 101 15.96 19.49 15.36
N ARG A 102 15.14 20.03 14.45
CA ARG A 102 13.72 19.67 14.37
C ARG A 102 13.65 18.26 13.77
N VAL A 103 12.81 17.38 14.32
CA VAL A 103 12.71 15.97 13.90
C VAL A 103 11.27 15.57 13.59
N ALA A 104 11.09 14.81 12.50
CA ALA A 104 9.85 14.12 12.17
C ALA A 104 10.10 12.64 11.86
N HIS A 105 9.08 11.81 12.09
CA HIS A 105 9.12 10.37 11.84
C HIS A 105 7.91 9.93 11.03
N LEU A 106 8.11 8.96 10.15
CA LEU A 106 7.05 8.31 9.38
C LEU A 106 7.30 6.80 9.33
N LYS A 107 6.25 6.04 9.58
CA LYS A 107 6.20 4.63 9.19
C LYS A 107 5.31 4.52 7.96
N LEU A 108 5.87 4.03 6.86
CA LEU A 108 5.14 3.82 5.61
C LEU A 108 4.03 2.79 5.81
N ASP A 109 2.87 3.08 5.24
CA ASP A 109 1.79 2.11 5.09
C ASP A 109 1.88 1.47 3.70
N ILE A 110 2.76 0.45 3.61
CA ILE A 110 3.08 -0.21 2.34
C ILE A 110 1.97 -1.19 1.94
N LYS A 111 1.60 -1.16 0.66
CA LYS A 111 0.56 -1.98 0.03
C LYS A 111 1.16 -2.85 -1.07
N VAL A 112 0.49 -3.94 -1.42
CA VAL A 112 0.95 -4.89 -2.46
C VAL A 112 -0.19 -5.16 -3.45
N LYS A 113 0.07 -4.91 -4.73
CA LYS A 113 -0.88 -5.19 -5.82
C LYS A 113 -0.97 -6.71 -6.04
N PRO A 114 -2.16 -7.25 -6.34
CA PRO A 114 -2.30 -8.67 -6.62
C PRO A 114 -1.70 -9.04 -7.97
N THR A 115 -1.12 -10.23 -8.07
CA THR A 115 -1.00 -10.91 -9.37
C THR A 115 -2.31 -11.63 -9.66
N ILE A 116 -2.97 -11.25 -10.76
CA ILE A 116 -4.30 -11.76 -11.11
C ILE A 116 -4.19 -12.93 -12.08
N GLU A 117 -4.89 -14.02 -11.78
CA GLU A 117 -4.97 -15.22 -12.62
C GLU A 117 -6.42 -15.71 -12.73
N ILE A 118 -6.80 -16.13 -13.94
CA ILE A 118 -8.07 -16.81 -14.21
C ILE A 118 -7.72 -18.10 -14.95
N MET A 119 -7.99 -19.24 -14.33
CA MET A 119 -7.63 -20.55 -14.83
C MET A 119 -8.90 -21.37 -15.06
N ASN A 120 -8.93 -22.10 -16.18
CA ASN A 120 -9.91 -23.14 -16.41
C ASN A 120 -9.37 -24.44 -15.75
N GLU A 121 -10.06 -24.96 -14.74
CA GLU A 121 -9.65 -26.20 -14.05
C GLU A 121 -10.15 -27.44 -14.80
N THR A 122 -11.41 -27.42 -15.22
CA THR A 122 -12.09 -28.49 -15.96
C THR A 122 -13.20 -27.87 -16.80
N ASP A 123 -13.79 -28.64 -17.73
CA ASP A 123 -14.97 -28.18 -18.48
C ASP A 123 -16.00 -27.53 -17.53
N CYS A 124 -16.31 -26.26 -17.81
CA CYS A 124 -17.23 -25.40 -17.05
C CYS A 124 -16.76 -24.87 -15.68
N LYS A 125 -15.58 -25.23 -15.16
CA LYS A 125 -15.13 -24.83 -13.80
C LYS A 125 -13.90 -23.93 -13.85
N TYR A 126 -14.03 -22.73 -13.28
CA TYR A 126 -13.00 -21.70 -13.31
C TYR A 126 -12.53 -21.36 -11.90
N ASN A 127 -11.24 -21.11 -11.79
CA ASN A 127 -10.59 -20.59 -10.59
C ASN A 127 -10.07 -19.19 -10.87
N VAL A 128 -10.49 -18.24 -10.07
CA VAL A 128 -10.12 -16.84 -10.16
C VAL A 128 -9.33 -16.49 -8.91
N THR A 129 -8.10 -16.02 -9.10
CA THR A 129 -7.17 -15.79 -8.01
C THR A 129 -6.52 -14.42 -8.10
N ALA A 130 -6.43 -13.75 -6.95
CA ALA A 130 -5.62 -12.57 -6.70
C ALA A 130 -4.52 -12.95 -5.72
N LYS A 131 -3.30 -13.16 -6.22
CA LYS A 131 -2.17 -13.67 -5.43
C LYS A 131 -1.46 -12.56 -4.66
N CYS A 132 -1.16 -12.86 -3.40
CA CYS A 132 -0.22 -12.13 -2.55
C CYS A 132 -0.37 -10.60 -2.58
N SER A 133 -1.59 -10.14 -2.29
CA SER A 133 -1.94 -8.73 -2.15
C SER A 133 -1.99 -8.27 -0.70
N LEU A 134 -1.86 -6.97 -0.50
CA LEU A 134 -2.08 -6.33 0.80
C LEU A 134 -2.67 -4.93 0.59
N PRO A 135 -3.86 -4.61 1.13
CA PRO A 135 -4.83 -5.49 1.77
C PRO A 135 -5.33 -6.65 0.90
N VAL A 136 -6.17 -7.50 1.51
CA VAL A 136 -6.84 -8.61 0.83
C VAL A 136 -7.65 -8.06 -0.35
N THR A 137 -7.44 -8.64 -1.53
CA THR A 137 -8.20 -8.30 -2.74
C THR A 137 -9.60 -8.92 -2.69
N ARG A 138 -10.62 -8.10 -2.98
CA ARG A 138 -12.00 -8.53 -3.22
C ARG A 138 -12.19 -8.90 -4.68
N ILE A 139 -12.86 -10.01 -4.93
CA ILE A 139 -13.13 -10.55 -6.26
C ILE A 139 -14.64 -10.58 -6.47
N GLU A 140 -15.09 -10.08 -7.62
CA GLU A 140 -16.46 -10.26 -8.12
C GLU A 140 -16.39 -10.62 -9.60
N CYS A 141 -17.27 -11.51 -10.06
CA CYS A 141 -17.33 -11.90 -11.47
C CYS A 141 -18.74 -11.80 -12.02
N TYR A 142 -18.86 -11.43 -13.30
CA TYR A 142 -20.12 -11.12 -13.95
C TYR A 142 -20.17 -11.74 -15.34
N LEU A 143 -21.36 -12.21 -15.73
CA LEU A 143 -21.71 -12.47 -17.12
C LEU A 143 -22.73 -11.42 -17.55
N GLY A 144 -22.33 -10.54 -18.47
CA GLY A 144 -23.09 -9.33 -18.78
C GLY A 144 -23.27 -8.48 -17.52
N LYS A 145 -24.49 -8.41 -16.98
CA LYS A 145 -24.82 -7.69 -15.73
C LYS A 145 -25.05 -8.61 -14.53
N ALA A 146 -25.08 -9.93 -14.74
CA ALA A 146 -25.41 -10.89 -13.69
C ALA A 146 -24.17 -11.28 -12.88
N LEU A 147 -24.19 -11.01 -11.58
CA LEU A 147 -23.16 -11.46 -10.64
C LEU A 147 -23.15 -13.00 -10.59
N GLN A 148 -21.98 -13.59 -10.75
CA GLN A 148 -21.78 -15.03 -10.71
C GLN A 148 -21.50 -15.49 -9.27
N PRO A 149 -22.25 -16.46 -8.74
CA PRO A 149 -22.01 -16.99 -7.40
C PRO A 149 -20.72 -17.80 -7.37
N PHE A 150 -19.99 -17.72 -6.27
CA PHE A 150 -18.84 -18.58 -6.02
C PHE A 150 -19.32 -19.88 -5.38
N ILE A 151 -18.84 -21.01 -5.91
CA ILE A 151 -19.02 -22.33 -5.31
C ILE A 151 -18.22 -22.42 -4.02
N SER A 152 -17.01 -21.87 -4.05
CA SER A 152 -16.14 -21.73 -2.90
C SER A 152 -15.26 -20.51 -3.05
N ASN A 153 -14.87 -19.93 -1.92
CA ASN A 153 -13.88 -18.88 -1.85
C ASN A 153 -13.00 -19.08 -0.63
N LYS A 154 -11.76 -18.62 -0.72
CA LYS A 154 -10.79 -18.71 0.38
C LYS A 154 -9.82 -17.56 0.35
N THR A 155 -9.31 -17.22 1.52
CA THR A 155 -8.19 -16.28 1.69
C THR A 155 -7.10 -16.99 2.48
N GLU A 156 -5.90 -17.01 1.94
CA GLU A 156 -4.75 -17.69 2.52
C GLU A 156 -3.57 -16.72 2.65
N THR A 157 -2.84 -16.81 3.76
CA THR A 157 -1.60 -16.05 3.96
C THR A 157 -0.52 -16.57 3.02
N CYS A 158 0.17 -15.68 2.31
CA CYS A 158 1.28 -16.05 1.45
C CYS A 158 2.53 -16.48 2.24
N PRO A 159 3.50 -17.15 1.60
CA PRO A 159 4.74 -17.57 2.26
C PRO A 159 5.56 -16.44 2.90
N ASP A 160 5.35 -15.19 2.48
CA ASP A 160 5.98 -14.01 3.08
C ASP A 160 5.42 -13.64 4.48
N GLY A 161 4.33 -14.27 4.91
CA GLY A 161 3.67 -14.05 6.20
C GLY A 161 2.97 -12.69 6.34
N LYS A 162 2.86 -11.90 5.26
CA LYS A 162 2.35 -10.51 5.28
C LYS A 162 1.22 -10.27 4.29
N THR A 163 1.27 -10.91 3.13
CA THR A 163 0.29 -10.72 2.05
C THR A 163 -0.69 -11.88 2.00
N TYR A 164 -1.76 -11.70 1.22
CA TYR A 164 -2.88 -12.64 1.16
C TYR A 164 -3.22 -12.98 -0.29
N THR A 165 -3.49 -14.25 -0.53
CA THR A 165 -4.09 -14.73 -1.76
C THR A 165 -5.58 -14.94 -1.53
N SER A 166 -6.40 -14.28 -2.34
CA SER A 166 -7.84 -14.55 -2.44
C SER A 166 -8.09 -15.41 -3.67
N SER A 167 -8.82 -16.51 -3.51
CA SER A 167 -9.22 -17.39 -4.61
C SER A 167 -10.71 -17.66 -4.54
N ALA A 168 -11.35 -17.79 -5.69
CA ALA A 168 -12.74 -18.15 -5.84
C ALA A 168 -12.91 -19.16 -6.98
N THR A 169 -13.77 -20.14 -6.76
CA THR A 169 -14.16 -21.13 -7.75
C THR A 169 -15.58 -20.86 -8.20
N LEU A 170 -15.83 -20.94 -9.50
CA LEU A 170 -17.15 -20.72 -10.10
C LEU A 170 -17.39 -21.69 -11.26
N GLU A 171 -18.67 -21.99 -11.51
CA GLU A 171 -19.14 -22.72 -12.69
C GLU A 171 -20.11 -21.84 -13.49
N PRO A 172 -19.60 -20.82 -14.19
CA PRO A 172 -20.45 -19.89 -14.92
C PRO A 172 -20.97 -20.54 -16.22
N PRO A 173 -22.17 -20.15 -16.69
CA PRO A 173 -22.62 -20.44 -18.05
C PRO A 173 -21.65 -19.95 -19.12
N SER A 174 -21.79 -20.48 -20.34
CA SER A 174 -21.03 -20.01 -21.51
C SER A 174 -21.23 -18.51 -21.75
N GLY A 175 -20.13 -17.83 -22.05
CA GLY A 175 -20.12 -16.41 -22.34
C GLY A 175 -18.87 -15.68 -21.84
N ASN A 176 -18.86 -14.36 -21.96
CA ASN A 176 -17.74 -13.52 -21.54
C ASN A 176 -17.80 -13.22 -20.05
N LEU A 177 -17.04 -13.97 -19.26
CA LEU A 177 -16.90 -13.77 -17.83
C LEU A 177 -15.98 -12.59 -17.57
N LYS A 178 -16.51 -11.55 -16.94
CA LYS A 178 -15.76 -10.37 -16.51
C LYS A 178 -15.58 -10.40 -14.99
N CYS A 179 -14.34 -10.46 -14.52
CA CYS A 179 -14.00 -10.40 -13.11
C CYS A 179 -13.34 -9.06 -12.74
N SER A 180 -13.80 -8.44 -11.67
CA SER A 180 -13.23 -7.25 -11.05
C SER A 180 -12.48 -7.63 -9.77
N PHE A 181 -11.31 -7.01 -9.61
CA PHE A 181 -10.39 -7.21 -8.50
C PHE A 181 -10.15 -5.86 -7.83
N THR A 182 -10.56 -5.71 -6.57
CA THR A 182 -10.47 -4.43 -5.88
C THR A 182 -9.76 -4.55 -4.54
N ILE A 183 -8.97 -3.53 -4.20
CA ILE A 183 -8.46 -3.32 -2.84
C ILE A 183 -8.97 -1.95 -2.42
N ASP A 184 -10.00 -1.95 -1.58
CA ASP A 184 -10.70 -0.74 -1.14
C ASP A 184 -10.92 0.25 -2.31
N SER A 185 -10.51 1.50 -2.13
CA SER A 185 -10.51 2.53 -3.17
C SER A 185 -9.12 2.75 -3.82
N ILE A 186 -8.10 1.97 -3.44
CA ILE A 186 -6.71 2.22 -3.84
C ILE A 186 -6.29 1.40 -5.06
N PHE A 187 -6.99 0.31 -5.37
CA PHE A 187 -6.69 -0.51 -6.54
C PHE A 187 -7.97 -1.10 -7.15
N SER A 188 -8.03 -1.09 -8.48
CA SER A 188 -9.04 -1.79 -9.26
C SER A 188 -8.41 -2.32 -10.55
N ALA A 189 -8.75 -3.56 -10.89
CA ALA A 189 -8.42 -4.16 -12.18
C ALA A 189 -9.57 -5.04 -12.66
N GLU A 190 -9.71 -5.14 -13.97
CA GLU A 190 -10.71 -6.00 -14.62
C GLU A 190 -10.02 -6.99 -15.57
N ARG A 191 -10.56 -8.20 -15.64
CA ARG A 191 -10.17 -9.23 -16.59
C ARG A 191 -11.41 -9.85 -17.21
N THR A 192 -11.33 -10.14 -18.49
CA THR A 192 -12.41 -10.81 -19.22
C THR A 192 -11.85 -12.07 -19.86
N THR A 193 -12.56 -13.18 -19.68
CA THR A 193 -12.23 -14.48 -20.23
C THR A 193 -13.49 -15.07 -20.86
N GLU A 194 -13.34 -15.63 -22.06
CA GLU A 194 -14.41 -16.39 -22.70
C GLU A 194 -14.54 -17.75 -22.00
N VAL A 195 -15.76 -18.06 -21.56
CA VAL A 195 -16.11 -19.32 -20.93
C VAL A 195 -16.93 -20.16 -21.89
N ASN A 196 -16.50 -21.41 -22.06
CA ASN A 196 -17.25 -22.42 -22.79
C ASN A 196 -17.65 -23.50 -21.79
N SER A 197 -18.87 -23.41 -21.28
CA SER A 197 -19.49 -24.53 -20.59
C SER A 197 -20.19 -25.39 -21.63
N ALA A 198 -19.72 -26.62 -21.88
CA ALA A 198 -20.48 -27.56 -22.68
C ALA A 198 -21.79 -27.83 -21.93
N GLU A 199 -22.89 -27.22 -22.38
CA GLU A 199 -24.21 -27.69 -22.01
C GLU A 199 -24.24 -29.17 -22.36
N THR A 200 -24.42 -30.03 -21.36
CA THR A 200 -24.80 -31.42 -21.61
C THR A 200 -26.11 -31.39 -22.36
N ASP A 201 -26.02 -31.42 -23.68
CA ASP A 201 -27.09 -31.80 -24.59
C ASP A 201 -27.32 -33.32 -24.45
N ARG A 202 -27.56 -33.77 -23.22
CA ARG A 202 -28.14 -35.09 -22.96
C ARG A 202 -29.62 -34.95 -23.25
N HIS A 203 -29.93 -34.92 -24.55
CA HIS A 203 -31.21 -35.33 -25.06
C HIS A 203 -31.57 -36.65 -24.37
N TYR A 204 -32.56 -36.60 -23.47
CA TYR A 204 -33.24 -37.78 -22.98
C TYR A 204 -33.85 -38.46 -24.22
N HIS A 205 -33.14 -39.46 -24.77
CA HIS A 205 -33.81 -40.49 -25.54
C HIS A 205 -34.69 -41.25 -24.54
N ASN A 206 -35.92 -40.75 -24.39
CA ASN A 206 -37.05 -41.55 -23.94
C ASN A 206 -37.21 -42.70 -24.93
N ILE A 207 -36.52 -43.81 -24.67
CA ILE A 207 -36.93 -45.11 -25.19
C ILE A 207 -38.17 -45.48 -24.38
N VAL A 208 -39.33 -45.10 -24.91
CA VAL A 208 -40.60 -45.72 -24.52
C VAL A 208 -40.66 -47.05 -25.27
N TYR A 209 -40.87 -48.10 -24.46
CA TYR A 209 -41.03 -49.53 -24.73
C TYR A 209 -41.26 -49.99 -26.18
#